data_AF-H0I1H0-F1
#
_entry.id   AF-H0I1H0-F1
#
_cell.length_a   1.000
_cell.length_b   1.000
_cell.length_c   1.000
_cell.angle_alpha   90.00
_cell.angle_beta   90.00
_cell.angle_gamma   90.00
#
_symmetry.space_group_name_H-M   'P 1'
#
loop_
_entity.id
_entity.type
_entity.pdbx_description
1 polymer ?
#
loop_
_entity_poly.entity_id
_entity_poly.type
_entity_poly.pdbx_seq_one_letter_code
_entity_poly.pdbx_strand_id
1 'polypeptide(L)'
;MSEKRIKGYRSLDKAAQSDPVGFLRGMIGPIIDEIQRAPELLLALMESVNSHPRPGRFLLTASANLMTLPRVADSLAGRMEVVRLLPLAVSDWWA
;
A
#
# COMPACT_ATOMS: atom_id res chain seq x y z
N MET A 1 -15.90 14.62 19.41
CA MET A 1 -14.79 14.73 18.45
C MET A 1 -15.17 13.95 17.21
N SER A 2 -15.39 14.63 16.08
CA SER A 2 -15.78 14.01 14.81
C SER A 2 -14.57 13.28 14.22
N GLU A 3 -14.69 11.96 14.08
CA GLU A 3 -13.68 11.11 13.44
C GLU A 3 -13.52 11.52 11.98
N LYS A 4 -12.40 12.19 11.68
CA LYS A 4 -12.06 12.65 10.34
C LYS A 4 -11.58 11.41 9.57
N ARG A 5 -12.52 10.60 9.09
CA ARG A 5 -12.26 9.47 8.19
C ARG A 5 -11.28 9.92 7.12
N ILE A 6 -10.08 9.32 7.09
CA ILE A 6 -9.09 9.58 6.04
C ILE A 6 -9.76 9.20 4.72
N LYS A 7 -10.07 10.20 3.88
CA LYS A 7 -10.60 9.96 2.53
C LYS A 7 -9.58 9.08 1.79
N GLY A 8 -9.96 7.85 1.44
CA GLY A 8 -9.12 6.92 0.70
C GLY A 8 -8.60 5.71 1.50
N TYR A 9 -8.91 5.57 2.79
CA TYR A 9 -8.62 4.34 3.54
C TYR A 9 -9.61 3.22 3.19
N ARG A 10 -9.10 2.08 2.75
CA ARG A 10 -9.90 0.89 2.47
C ARG A 10 -9.23 -0.34 3.09
N SER A 11 -9.94 -1.02 3.99
CA SER A 11 -9.50 -2.29 4.53
C SER A 11 -9.44 -3.34 3.44
N LEU A 12 -8.40 -4.17 3.45
CA LEU A 12 -8.31 -5.33 2.56
C LEU A 12 -9.42 -6.33 2.91
N ASP A 13 -10.32 -6.57 1.97
CA ASP A 13 -11.42 -7.52 2.04
C ASP A 13 -11.27 -8.60 0.96
N LYS A 14 -12.26 -9.49 0.82
CA LYS A 14 -12.22 -10.53 -0.23
C LYS A 14 -12.10 -9.94 -1.64
N ALA A 15 -12.65 -8.74 -1.87
CA ALA A 15 -12.60 -8.10 -3.18
C ALA A 15 -11.17 -7.73 -3.58
N ALA A 16 -10.33 -7.34 -2.62
CA ALA A 16 -8.91 -7.08 -2.87
C ALA A 16 -8.15 -8.28 -3.45
N GLN A 17 -8.57 -9.50 -3.12
CA GLN A 17 -7.97 -10.74 -3.61
C GLN A 17 -8.66 -11.26 -4.88
N SER A 18 -9.99 -11.17 -4.95
CA SER A 18 -10.76 -11.75 -6.06
C SER A 18 -10.87 -10.84 -7.29
N ASP A 19 -10.84 -9.52 -7.11
CA ASP A 19 -10.84 -8.53 -8.19
C ASP A 19 -9.92 -7.32 -7.82
N PRO A 20 -8.59 -7.51 -7.87
CA PRO A 20 -7.63 -6.47 -7.51
C PRO A 20 -7.78 -5.17 -8.33
N VAL A 21 -8.14 -5.28 -9.62
CA VAL A 21 -8.33 -4.13 -10.51
C VAL A 21 -9.61 -3.37 -10.17
N GLY A 22 -10.72 -4.08 -9.97
CA GLY A 22 -11.97 -3.49 -9.52
C GLY A 22 -11.86 -2.86 -8.13
N PHE A 23 -11.06 -3.47 -7.24
CA PHE A 23 -10.78 -2.92 -5.92
C PHE A 23 -10.15 -1.52 -6.00
N LEU A 24 -9.17 -1.33 -6.90
CA LEU A 24 -8.46 -0.05 -7.10
C LEU A 24 -9.22 0.97 -7.94
N ARG A 25 -10.28 0.56 -8.65
CA ARG A 25 -10.99 1.42 -9.60
C ARG A 25 -11.59 2.64 -8.90
N GLY A 26 -11.24 3.83 -9.39
CA GLY A 26 -11.75 5.10 -8.86
C GLY A 26 -11.09 5.56 -7.55
N MET A 27 -10.10 4.83 -7.02
CA MET A 27 -9.35 5.28 -5.84
C MET A 27 -8.37 6.40 -6.22
N ILE A 28 -8.36 7.48 -5.44
CA ILE A 28 -7.44 8.63 -5.60
C ILE A 28 -6.65 8.77 -4.29
N GLY A 29 -5.32 8.65 -4.39
CA GLY A 29 -4.39 8.78 -3.25
C GLY A 29 -4.60 7.79 -2.10
N PRO A 30 -4.88 6.49 -2.34
CA PRO A 30 -5.23 5.61 -1.24
C PRO A 30 -4.00 5.16 -0.45
N ILE A 31 -4.23 5.04 0.86
CA ILE A 31 -3.36 4.31 1.77
C ILE A 31 -3.86 2.87 1.78
N ILE A 32 -3.03 1.92 1.37
CA ILE A 32 -3.33 0.50 1.43
C ILE A 32 -2.53 -0.08 2.59
N ASP A 33 -3.26 -0.53 3.59
CA ASP A 33 -2.70 -1.01 4.84
C ASP A 33 -2.44 -2.52 4.79
N GLU A 34 -1.29 -2.95 5.31
CA GLU A 34 -0.89 -4.36 5.40
C GLU A 34 -0.97 -5.10 4.04
N ILE A 35 -0.38 -4.50 2.99
CA ILE A 35 -0.47 -5.00 1.60
C ILE A 35 -0.03 -6.46 1.43
N GLN A 36 0.81 -7.00 2.34
CA GLN A 36 1.19 -8.41 2.34
C GLN A 36 0.00 -9.37 2.60
N ARG A 37 -1.16 -8.88 3.04
CA ARG A 37 -2.40 -9.67 3.16
C ARG A 37 -3.15 -9.85 1.83
N ALA A 38 -2.81 -9.06 0.82
CA ALA A 38 -3.37 -9.14 -0.53
C ALA A 38 -2.27 -8.84 -1.58
N PRO A 39 -1.22 -9.68 -1.68
CA PRO A 39 -0.11 -9.47 -2.61
C PRO A 39 -0.55 -9.43 -4.08
N GLU A 40 -1.74 -9.95 -4.41
CA GLU A 40 -2.37 -9.92 -5.73
C GLU A 40 -2.64 -8.48 -6.21
N LEU A 41 -2.80 -7.52 -5.28
CA LEU A 41 -2.97 -6.10 -5.58
C LEU A 41 -1.74 -5.47 -6.23
N LEU A 42 -0.54 -6.04 -6.06
CA LEU A 42 0.70 -5.40 -6.46
C LEU A 42 0.81 -5.25 -7.99
N LEU A 43 0.29 -6.20 -8.76
CA LEU A 43 0.21 -6.10 -10.21
C LEU A 43 -0.79 -5.03 -10.66
N ALA A 44 -1.97 -4.98 -10.02
CA ALA A 44 -2.99 -3.97 -10.33
C ALA A 44 -2.52 -2.55 -9.95
N LEU A 45 -1.76 -2.42 -8.86
CA LEU A 45 -1.12 -1.16 -8.47
C LEU A 45 -0.09 -0.72 -9.50
N MET A 46 0.79 -1.62 -9.92
CA MET A 46 1.78 -1.35 -10.96
C MET A 46 1.10 -0.89 -12.26
N GLU A 47 0.09 -1.64 -12.75
CA GLU A 47 -0.64 -1.30 -13.97
C GLU A 47 -1.29 0.08 -13.84
N SER A 48 -1.96 0.33 -12.71
CA SER A 48 -2.56 1.63 -12.41
C SER A 48 -1.51 2.74 -12.52
N VAL A 49 -0.38 2.64 -11.81
CA VAL A 49 0.73 3.61 -11.83
C VAL A 49 1.27 3.81 -13.23
N ASN A 50 1.46 2.74 -14.02
CA ASN A 50 1.94 2.82 -15.40
C ASN A 50 0.96 3.59 -16.30
N SER A 51 -0.35 3.39 -16.16
CA SER A 51 -1.34 4.10 -16.99
C SER A 51 -1.46 5.59 -16.65
N HIS A 52 -1.24 5.98 -15.39
CA HIS A 52 -1.26 7.39 -14.98
C HIS A 52 -0.12 7.68 -13.99
N PRO A 53 1.11 7.91 -14.48
CA PRO A 53 2.27 8.09 -13.64
C PRO A 53 2.16 9.38 -12.85
N ARG A 54 2.03 9.26 -11.53
CA ARG A 54 2.05 10.36 -10.58
C ARG A 54 2.90 9.96 -9.36
N PRO A 55 3.89 10.77 -8.96
CA PRO A 55 4.61 10.54 -7.72
C PRO A 55 3.67 10.43 -6.52
N GLY A 56 3.97 9.53 -5.59
CA GLY A 56 3.18 9.38 -4.35
C GLY A 56 1.73 8.95 -4.56
N ARG A 57 1.40 8.31 -5.70
CA ARG A 57 0.01 7.94 -6.01
C ARG A 57 -0.61 6.96 -5.02
N PHE A 58 0.21 6.10 -4.43
CA PHE A 58 -0.17 5.09 -3.45
C PHE A 58 0.79 5.17 -2.26
N LEU A 59 0.26 5.04 -1.06
CA LEU A 59 1.04 4.74 0.14
C LEU A 59 0.70 3.31 0.57
N LEU A 60 1.72 2.47 0.68
CA LEU A 60 1.59 1.09 1.13
C LEU A 60 2.21 0.97 2.51
N THR A 61 1.52 0.31 3.44
CA THR A 61 2.13 -0.15 4.68
C THR A 61 2.30 -1.67 4.62
N ALA A 62 3.30 -2.15 5.33
CA ALA A 62 3.50 -3.57 5.54
C ALA A 62 4.26 -3.78 6.85
N SER A 63 3.82 -4.73 7.65
CA SER A 63 4.59 -5.25 8.78
C SER A 63 5.67 -6.25 8.34
N ALA A 64 5.60 -6.75 7.11
CA ALA A 64 6.57 -7.65 6.51
C ALA A 64 7.41 -6.95 5.41
N ASN A 65 8.61 -7.49 5.15
CA ASN A 65 9.45 -7.00 4.06
C ASN A 65 8.87 -7.42 2.70
N LEU A 66 8.22 -6.49 1.99
CA LEU A 66 7.62 -6.78 0.68
C LEU A 66 8.63 -7.22 -0.38
N MET A 67 9.91 -6.84 -0.25
CA MET A 67 10.95 -7.22 -1.20
C MET A 67 11.28 -8.73 -1.16
N THR A 68 10.86 -9.45 -0.12
CA THR A 68 11.03 -10.92 -0.08
C THR A 68 9.93 -11.66 -0.84
N LEU A 69 8.92 -10.96 -1.36
CA LEU A 69 7.87 -11.56 -2.17
C LEU A 69 8.35 -11.65 -3.64
N PRO A 70 8.47 -12.86 -4.22
CA PRO A 70 9.11 -13.08 -5.52
C PRO A 70 8.53 -12.26 -6.68
N ARG A 71 7.23 -11.98 -6.63
CA ARG A 71 6.53 -11.22 -7.70
C ARG A 71 6.68 -9.71 -7.60
N VAL A 72 7.14 -9.20 -6.46
CA VAL A 72 7.04 -7.78 -6.10
C VAL A 72 8.27 -7.00 -6.53
N ALA A 73 9.45 -7.61 -6.32
CA ALA A 73 10.72 -7.02 -6.67
C ALA A 73 10.79 -6.66 -8.16
N ASP A 74 10.34 -7.56 -9.04
CA ASP A 74 10.36 -7.33 -10.49
C ASP A 74 9.27 -6.35 -10.95
N SER A 75 8.08 -6.42 -10.36
CA SER A 75 6.94 -5.59 -10.78
C SER A 75 7.10 -4.11 -10.37
N LEU A 76 7.69 -3.84 -9.21
CA LEU A 76 7.77 -2.47 -8.66
C LEU A 76 9.16 -1.84 -8.73
N ALA A 77 10.12 -2.51 -9.37
CA ALA A 77 11.45 -1.96 -9.60
C ALA A 77 11.38 -0.55 -10.24
N GLY A 78 12.05 0.41 -9.60
CA GLY A 78 12.10 1.81 -10.04
C GLY A 78 10.79 2.60 -9.92
N ARG A 79 9.71 2.01 -9.39
CA ARG A 79 8.39 2.64 -9.25
C ARG A 79 7.90 2.71 -7.80
N MET A 80 8.66 2.13 -6.87
CA MET A 80 8.38 2.13 -5.45
C MET A 80 9.64 2.53 -4.68
N GLU A 81 9.44 3.28 -3.61
CA GLU A 81 10.45 3.56 -2.60
C GLU A 81 10.00 2.88 -1.30
N VAL A 82 10.93 2.20 -0.62
CA VAL A 82 10.67 1.53 0.65
C VAL A 82 11.26 2.35 1.77
N VAL A 83 10.40 2.94 2.60
CA VAL A 83 10.80 3.64 3.82
C VAL A 83 10.69 2.67 4.99
N ARG A 84 11.83 2.35 5.62
CA ARG A 84 11.86 1.51 6.82
C ARG A 84 11.63 2.38 8.05
N LEU A 85 10.54 2.12 8.76
CA LEU A 85 10.32 2.69 10.09
C LEU A 85 11.08 1.86 11.13
N LEU A 86 11.84 2.54 11.99
CA LEU A 86 12.48 1.90 13.14
C LEU A 86 11.45 1.69 14.25
N PRO A 87 11.68 0.73 15.16
CA PRO A 87 10.89 0.62 16.38
C PRO A 87 10.89 1.95 17.14
N LEU A 88 9.77 2.27 17.79
CA LEU A 88 9.69 3.41 18.70
C LEU A 88 10.75 3.27 19.79
N ALA A 89 11.47 4.34 20.09
CA ALA A 89 12.42 4.32 21.20
C ALA A 89 11.65 4.38 22.53
N VAL A 90 12.14 3.68 23.56
CA VAL A 90 11.52 3.66 24.89
C VAL A 90 11.44 5.07 25.52
N SER A 91 12.35 5.97 25.15
CA SER A 91 12.32 7.38 25.54
C SER A 91 11.07 8.13 25.08
N ASP A 92 10.42 7.65 24.03
CA ASP A 92 9.29 8.32 23.39
C ASP A 92 7.94 7.99 24.06
N TRP A 93 7.95 7.15 25.11
CA TRP A 93 6.75 6.70 25.82
C TRP A 93 6.34 7.60 27.00
N TRP A 94 7.22 8.51 27.43
CA TRP A 94 7.05 9.31 28.65
C TRP A 94 7.01 10.82 28.41
N ALA A 95 6.77 11.26 27.16
CA ALA A 95 6.52 12.65 26.79
C ALA A 95 5.04 12.84 26.43
#